data_AF-A0A3A0AWC6-F1
#
_entry.id   AF-A0A3A0AWC6-F1
#
_cell.length_a   1.000
_cell.length_b   1.000
_cell.length_c   1.000
_cell.angle_alpha   90.00
_cell.angle_beta   90.00
_cell.angle_gamma   90.00
#
_symmetry.space_group_name_H-M   'P 1'
#
loop_
_entity.id
_entity.type
_entity.pdbx_description
1 polymer ?
#
loop_
_entity_poly.entity_id
_entity_poly.type
_entity_poly.pdbx_seq_one_letter_code
_entity_poly.pdbx_strand_id
1 'polypeptide(L)'
;MGVRAAIMLGKGADKSYRDAMVALIAGVAIGFIHIAASRALRGSSMPVDAVVYATLFTLVVFLLFKIPGIWQGVDFTKAKASQNKPAGGAAAILLGIMTLTIQYTMASTHTWNGVNYADAFNASMTAIGLGLLLLGAGFFVSMAKVWETGFRLGLQKRTASSSR
;
A
#
# COMPACT_ATOMS: atom_id res chain seq x y z
N MET A 1 -0.01 9.50 -14.71
CA MET A 1 1.37 9.44 -14.15
C MET A 1 1.43 8.72 -12.80
N GLY A 2 0.56 9.00 -11.83
CA GLY A 2 0.62 8.41 -10.46
C GLY A 2 0.59 6.87 -10.40
N VAL A 3 -0.37 6.21 -11.05
CA VAL A 3 -0.46 4.73 -11.06
C VAL A 3 0.82 4.08 -11.62
N ARG A 4 1.33 4.62 -12.73
CA ARG A 4 2.59 4.14 -13.33
C ARG A 4 3.77 4.34 -12.36
N ALA A 5 3.86 5.46 -11.67
CA ALA A 5 4.90 5.70 -10.68
C ALA A 5 4.85 4.68 -9.54
N ALA A 6 3.66 4.37 -9.01
CA ALA A 6 3.48 3.35 -7.98
C ALA A 6 3.91 1.95 -8.45
N ILE A 7 3.50 1.56 -9.67
CA ILE A 7 3.91 0.26 -10.25
C ILE A 7 5.42 0.20 -10.44
N MET A 8 6.03 1.25 -10.99
CA MET A 8 7.48 1.30 -11.23
C MET A 8 8.27 1.32 -9.93
N LEU A 9 7.75 1.95 -8.88
CA LEU A 9 8.33 1.93 -7.54
C LEU A 9 8.30 0.53 -6.94
N GLY A 10 7.15 -0.14 -7.00
CA GLY A 10 7.04 -1.53 -6.55
C GLY A 10 7.93 -2.50 -7.32
N LYS A 11 8.23 -2.17 -8.59
CA LYS A 11 9.18 -2.91 -9.43
C LYS A 11 10.65 -2.63 -9.11
N GLY A 12 10.96 -1.61 -8.31
CA GLY A 12 12.33 -1.16 -8.05
C GLY A 12 13.00 -0.58 -9.30
N ALA A 13 12.22 0.02 -10.21
CA ALA A 13 12.75 0.55 -11.47
C ALA A 13 13.56 1.85 -11.25
N ASP A 14 14.50 2.12 -12.15
CA ASP A 14 15.30 3.34 -12.09
C ASP A 14 14.44 4.60 -12.05
N LYS A 15 14.85 5.57 -11.23
CA LYS A 15 14.18 6.87 -11.01
C LYS A 15 12.73 6.78 -10.48
N SER A 16 12.20 5.58 -10.21
CA SER A 16 10.82 5.38 -9.76
C SER A 16 10.49 6.13 -8.46
N TYR A 17 11.43 6.21 -7.52
CA TYR A 17 11.28 6.98 -6.29
C TYR A 17 11.14 8.49 -6.55
N ARG A 18 11.93 9.04 -7.47
CA ARG A 18 11.80 10.45 -7.91
C ARG A 18 10.43 10.67 -8.56
N ASP A 19 10.01 9.77 -9.44
CA ASP A 19 8.74 9.90 -10.15
C ASP A 19 7.55 9.80 -9.18
N ALA A 20 7.63 8.94 -8.16
CA ALA A 20 6.66 8.86 -7.08
C ALA A 20 6.61 10.16 -6.26
N MET A 21 7.77 10.73 -5.91
CA MET A 21 7.85 12.00 -5.20
C MET A 21 7.20 13.14 -6.01
N VAL A 22 7.49 13.22 -7.31
CA VAL A 22 6.89 14.22 -8.21
C VAL A 22 5.37 14.04 -8.28
N ALA A 23 4.90 12.80 -8.41
CA ALA A 23 3.46 12.51 -8.45
C ALA A 23 2.76 12.91 -7.13
N LEU A 24 3.38 12.64 -5.97
CA LEU A 24 2.85 13.00 -4.66
C LEU A 24 2.81 14.52 -4.46
N ILE A 25 3.88 15.24 -4.81
CA ILE A 25 3.93 16.70 -4.74
C ILE A 25 2.87 17.33 -5.64
N ALA A 26 2.78 16.89 -6.89
CA ALA A 26 1.76 17.36 -7.83
C ALA A 26 0.34 17.05 -7.34
N GLY A 27 0.12 15.85 -6.80
CA GLY A 27 -1.16 15.43 -6.24
C GLY A 27 -1.60 16.28 -5.05
N VAL A 28 -0.69 16.58 -4.12
CA VAL A 28 -0.95 17.49 -2.99
C VAL A 28 -1.27 18.90 -3.48
N ALA A 29 -0.49 19.44 -4.42
CA ALA A 29 -0.71 20.78 -4.96
C ALA A 29 -2.08 20.90 -5.63
N ILE A 30 -2.41 19.96 -6.52
CA ILE A 30 -3.72 19.90 -7.19
C ILE A 30 -4.84 19.72 -6.15
N GLY A 31 -4.64 18.84 -5.18
CA GLY A 31 -5.56 18.60 -4.07
C GLY A 31 -5.92 19.87 -3.29
N PHE A 32 -4.93 20.66 -2.90
CA PHE A 32 -5.18 21.93 -2.21
C PHE A 32 -5.92 22.94 -3.09
N ILE A 33 -5.65 22.98 -4.39
CA ILE A 33 -6.42 23.81 -5.33
C ILE A 33 -7.89 23.37 -5.33
N HIS A 34 -8.18 22.06 -5.38
CA HIS A 34 -9.56 21.55 -5.31
C HIS A 34 -10.25 21.92 -4.00
N ILE A 35 -9.56 21.83 -2.86
CA ILE A 35 -10.11 22.23 -1.55
C ILE A 35 -10.41 23.73 -1.55
N ALA A 36 -9.46 24.58 -2.00
CA ALA A 36 -9.63 26.02 -2.04
C ALA A 36 -10.79 26.44 -2.94
N ALA A 37 -10.87 25.89 -4.16
CA ALA A 37 -11.96 26.13 -5.09
C ALA A 37 -13.31 25.67 -4.51
N SER A 38 -13.35 24.50 -3.87
CA SER A 38 -14.56 23.97 -3.24
C SER A 38 -15.05 24.89 -2.11
N ARG A 39 -14.16 25.40 -1.28
CA ARG A 39 -14.51 26.35 -0.21
C ARG A 39 -15.01 27.68 -0.75
N ALA A 40 -14.41 28.17 -1.83
CA ALA A 40 -14.85 29.40 -2.49
C ALA A 40 -16.29 29.27 -3.05
N LEU A 41 -16.65 28.09 -3.56
CA LEU A 41 -17.98 27.82 -4.11
C LEU A 41 -19.03 27.41 -3.05
N ARG A 42 -18.64 26.73 -1.99
CA ARG A 42 -19.55 26.07 -1.02
C ARG A 42 -19.57 26.72 0.36
N GLY A 43 -18.83 27.81 0.58
CA GLY A 43 -18.75 28.50 1.86
C GLY A 43 -18.01 27.70 2.94
N SER A 44 -18.50 27.74 4.18
CA SER A 44 -17.79 27.21 5.36
C SER A 44 -17.95 25.71 5.63
N SER A 45 -18.65 24.97 4.76
CA SER A 45 -18.75 23.51 4.88
C SER A 45 -17.34 22.92 4.73
N MET A 46 -16.84 22.28 5.80
CA MET A 46 -15.46 21.81 5.86
C MET A 46 -15.25 20.70 4.84
N PRO A 47 -14.32 20.84 3.86
CA PRO A 47 -13.99 19.76 2.94
C PRO A 47 -13.23 18.69 3.71
N VAL A 48 -13.87 17.56 3.94
CA VAL A 48 -13.17 16.33 4.35
C VAL A 48 -12.67 15.67 3.07
N ASP A 49 -11.54 16.15 2.56
CA ASP A 49 -10.90 15.55 1.40
C ASP A 49 -9.88 14.50 1.85
N ALA A 50 -10.38 13.30 2.12
CA ALA A 50 -9.58 12.16 2.54
C ALA A 50 -8.46 11.82 1.52
N VAL A 51 -8.67 12.11 0.23
CA VAL A 51 -7.68 11.84 -0.81
C VAL A 51 -6.47 12.76 -0.66
N VAL A 52 -6.70 14.06 -0.43
CA VAL A 52 -5.61 15.02 -0.21
C VAL A 52 -4.83 14.68 1.06
N TYR A 53 -5.52 14.33 2.15
CA TYR A 53 -4.86 13.97 3.40
C TYR A 53 -4.04 12.68 3.28
N ALA A 54 -4.57 11.64 2.61
CA ALA A 54 -3.82 10.41 2.37
C ALA A 54 -2.59 10.65 1.47
N THR A 55 -2.72 11.52 0.46
CA THR A 55 -1.60 11.88 -0.44
C THR A 55 -0.52 12.64 0.32
N LEU A 56 -0.92 13.61 1.16
CA LEU A 56 0.00 14.38 1.99
C LEU A 56 0.70 13.49 3.01
N PHE A 57 -0.03 12.61 3.70
CA PHE A 57 0.55 11.64 4.62
C PHE A 57 1.58 10.76 3.92
N THR A 58 1.24 10.23 2.75
CA THR A 58 2.16 9.40 1.96
C THR A 58 3.41 10.19 1.54
N LEU A 59 3.26 11.46 1.14
CA LEU A 59 4.39 12.34 0.84
C LEU A 59 5.30 12.51 2.07
N VAL A 60 4.74 12.77 3.24
CA VAL A 60 5.50 12.89 4.50
C VAL A 60 6.28 11.60 4.78
N VAL A 61 5.64 10.44 4.67
CA VAL A 61 6.31 9.13 4.85
C VAL A 61 7.47 8.97 3.87
N PHE A 62 7.28 9.33 2.60
CA PHE A 62 8.35 9.26 1.60
C PHE A 62 9.51 10.20 1.93
N LEU A 63 9.22 11.41 2.37
CA LEU A 63 10.24 12.37 2.81
C LEU A 63 11.02 11.85 4.03
N LEU A 64 10.35 11.19 4.98
CA LEU A 64 11.01 10.55 6.13
C LEU A 64 11.97 9.44 5.69
N PHE A 65 11.60 8.62 4.69
CA PHE A 65 12.51 7.60 4.16
C PHE A 65 13.83 8.19 3.63
N LYS A 66 13.81 9.44 3.14
CA LYS A 66 15.01 10.12 2.62
C LYS A 66 16.01 10.53 3.72
N ILE A 67 15.66 10.42 5.00
CA ILE A 67 16.58 10.69 6.10
C ILE A 67 17.72 9.64 6.06
N PRO A 68 19.01 10.04 6.07
CA PRO A 68 20.13 9.13 5.81
C PRO A 68 20.18 7.87 6.69
N GLY A 69 19.71 7.95 7.94
CA GLY A 69 19.64 6.80 8.85
C GLY A 69 18.48 5.83 8.57
N ILE A 70 17.40 6.30 7.93
CA ILE A 70 16.24 5.48 7.58
C ILE A 70 16.43 4.85 6.20
N TRP A 71 16.98 5.61 5.23
CA TRP A 71 17.18 5.17 3.84
C TRP A 71 17.96 3.86 3.71
N GLN A 72 18.90 3.60 4.63
CA GLN A 72 19.70 2.37 4.64
C GLN A 72 18.83 1.10 4.75
N GLY A 73 17.67 1.18 5.41
CA GLY A 73 16.73 0.06 5.56
C GLY A 73 15.64 -0.01 4.48
N VAL A 74 15.47 1.03 3.67
CA VAL A 74 14.37 1.16 2.68
C VAL A 74 14.85 1.59 1.30
N ASP A 75 16.09 1.27 0.94
CA ASP A 75 16.67 1.65 -0.34
C ASP A 75 15.98 0.94 -1.52
N PHE A 76 15.01 1.65 -2.13
CA PHE A 76 14.22 1.17 -3.26
C PHE A 76 15.02 0.95 -4.54
N THR A 77 16.29 1.37 -4.61
CA THR A 77 17.17 1.11 -5.77
C THR A 77 17.82 -0.28 -5.72
N LYS A 78 17.89 -0.89 -4.53
CA LYS A 78 18.58 -2.17 -4.31
C LYS A 78 17.65 -3.37 -4.27
N ALA A 79 16.35 -3.15 -4.08
CA ALA A 79 15.37 -4.22 -3.92
C ALA A 79 14.77 -4.65 -5.27
N LYS A 80 14.94 -5.93 -5.64
CA LYS A 80 14.16 -6.53 -6.74
C LYS A 80 12.79 -6.93 -6.23
N ALA A 81 11.73 -6.57 -6.97
CA ALA A 81 10.34 -6.88 -6.59
C ALA A 81 10.08 -8.38 -6.28
N SER A 82 10.78 -9.28 -6.97
CA SER A 82 10.66 -10.73 -6.75
C SER A 82 11.27 -11.22 -5.43
N GLN A 83 12.11 -10.41 -4.78
CA GLN A 83 12.84 -10.77 -3.57
C GLN A 83 12.13 -10.32 -2.29
N ASN A 84 11.08 -9.49 -2.37
CA ASN A 84 10.40 -8.93 -1.20
C ASN A 84 8.90 -9.29 -1.12
N LYS A 85 8.59 -10.58 -1.33
CA LYS A 85 7.22 -11.12 -1.25
C LYS A 85 6.54 -10.88 0.11
N PRO A 86 7.23 -10.96 1.27
CA PRO A 86 6.60 -10.66 2.57
C PRO A 86 6.10 -9.22 2.69
N ALA A 87 6.85 -8.24 2.18
CA ALA A 87 6.39 -6.84 2.18
C ALA A 87 5.16 -6.65 1.29
N GLY A 88 5.13 -7.30 0.12
CA GLY A 88 3.94 -7.32 -0.74
C GLY A 88 2.73 -7.98 -0.07
N GLY A 89 2.95 -9.07 0.68
CA GLY A 89 1.91 -9.73 1.46
C GLY A 89 1.38 -8.87 2.61
N ALA A 90 2.26 -8.22 3.36
CA ALA A 90 1.87 -7.28 4.42
C ALA A 90 1.07 -6.10 3.86
N ALA A 91 1.50 -5.52 2.73
CA ALA A 91 0.78 -4.45 2.06
C ALA A 91 -0.62 -4.89 1.60
N ALA A 92 -0.74 -6.09 1.02
CA ALA A 92 -2.04 -6.65 0.62
C ALA A 92 -2.96 -6.86 1.83
N ILE A 93 -2.45 -7.40 2.94
CA ILE A 93 -3.24 -7.57 4.17
C ILE A 93 -3.73 -6.22 4.70
N LEU A 94 -2.83 -5.24 4.86
CA LEU A 94 -3.19 -3.92 5.37
C LEU A 94 -4.24 -3.24 4.49
N LEU A 95 -4.06 -3.29 3.16
CA LEU A 95 -5.05 -2.75 2.23
C LEU A 95 -6.39 -3.49 2.35
N GLY A 96 -6.37 -4.81 2.48
CA GLY A 96 -7.57 -5.63 2.68
C GLY A 96 -8.33 -5.25 3.96
N ILE A 97 -7.64 -5.08 5.08
CA ILE A 97 -8.21 -4.60 6.34
C ILE A 97 -8.85 -3.22 6.13
N MET A 98 -8.12 -2.28 5.53
CA MET A 98 -8.64 -0.94 5.26
C MET A 98 -9.91 -1.01 4.40
N THR A 99 -9.91 -1.79 3.32
CA THR A 99 -11.09 -1.97 2.44
C THR A 99 -12.29 -2.52 3.20
N LEU A 100 -12.11 -3.50 4.09
CA LEU A 100 -13.21 -4.04 4.90
C LEU A 100 -13.77 -3.04 5.91
N THR A 101 -12.92 -2.12 6.40
CA THR A 101 -13.33 -1.14 7.41
C THR A 101 -13.94 0.14 6.85
N ILE A 102 -13.80 0.42 5.54
CA ILE A 102 -14.27 1.67 4.91
C ILE A 102 -15.76 1.94 5.15
N GLN A 103 -16.58 0.90 5.13
CA GLN A 103 -18.02 0.98 5.43
C GLN A 103 -18.33 1.71 6.72
N TYR A 104 -17.50 1.49 7.74
CA TYR A 104 -17.67 2.04 9.08
C TYR A 104 -16.96 3.38 9.20
N THR A 105 -15.74 3.50 8.67
CA THR A 105 -14.93 4.71 8.81
C THR A 105 -15.44 5.87 7.95
N MET A 106 -16.18 5.59 6.88
CA MET A 106 -16.76 6.59 5.99
C MET A 106 -18.26 6.80 6.17
N ALA A 107 -18.93 6.03 7.04
CA ALA A 107 -20.39 6.08 7.25
C ALA A 107 -20.90 7.51 7.56
N SER A 108 -20.20 8.25 8.42
CA SER A 108 -20.61 9.60 8.84
C SER A 108 -20.67 10.61 7.69
N THR A 109 -19.90 10.39 6.62
CA THR A 109 -19.84 11.28 5.44
C THR A 109 -20.69 10.78 4.28
N HIS A 110 -21.21 9.56 4.36
CA HIS A 110 -21.99 8.91 3.31
C HIS A 110 -23.41 8.54 3.78
N THR A 111 -23.84 9.01 4.95
CA THR A 111 -25.20 8.78 5.45
C THR A 111 -26.08 9.99 5.23
N TRP A 112 -27.20 9.82 4.52
CA TRP A 112 -28.21 10.87 4.34
C TRP A 112 -29.60 10.28 4.62
N ASN A 113 -30.39 10.97 5.46
CA ASN A 113 -31.73 10.55 5.89
C ASN A 113 -31.73 9.17 6.57
N GLY A 114 -30.66 8.85 7.31
CA GLY A 114 -30.49 7.57 7.99
C GLY A 114 -30.07 6.41 7.07
N VAL A 115 -29.86 6.67 5.78
CA VAL A 115 -29.40 5.66 4.80
C VAL A 115 -27.92 5.87 4.52
N ASN A 116 -27.10 4.84 4.75
CA ASN A 116 -25.67 4.86 4.42
C ASN A 116 -25.46 4.46 2.95
N TYR A 117 -25.09 5.42 2.11
CA TYR A 117 -24.81 5.21 0.69
C TYR A 117 -23.52 4.42 0.44
N ALA A 118 -22.63 4.29 1.43
CA ALA A 118 -21.47 3.41 1.31
C ALA A 118 -21.87 1.93 1.17
N ASP A 119 -23.06 1.55 1.67
CA ASP A 119 -23.56 0.17 1.60
C ASP A 119 -23.78 -0.32 0.15
N ALA A 120 -23.95 0.60 -0.80
CA ALA A 120 -24.04 0.25 -2.23
C ALA A 120 -22.79 -0.51 -2.73
N PHE A 121 -21.64 -0.32 -2.07
CA PHE A 121 -20.38 -0.98 -2.42
C PHE A 121 -20.05 -2.15 -1.47
N ASN A 122 -20.97 -2.58 -0.60
CA ASN A 122 -20.67 -3.57 0.42
C ASN A 122 -20.13 -4.88 -0.14
N ALA A 123 -20.83 -5.45 -1.12
CA ALA A 123 -20.42 -6.70 -1.73
C ALA A 123 -19.04 -6.59 -2.40
N SER A 124 -18.79 -5.52 -3.16
CA SER A 124 -17.52 -5.33 -3.88
C SER A 124 -16.35 -5.06 -2.92
N MET A 125 -16.55 -4.21 -1.90
CA MET A 125 -15.53 -3.95 -0.90
C MET A 125 -15.23 -5.18 -0.04
N THR A 126 -16.25 -5.95 0.33
CA THR A 126 -16.07 -7.23 1.05
C THR A 126 -15.28 -8.23 0.21
N ALA A 127 -15.66 -8.42 -1.05
CA ALA A 127 -14.97 -9.34 -1.95
C ALA A 127 -13.51 -8.95 -2.18
N ILE A 128 -13.23 -7.66 -2.45
CA ILE A 128 -11.87 -7.16 -2.65
C ILE A 128 -11.06 -7.27 -1.36
N GLY A 129 -11.64 -6.88 -0.22
CA GLY A 129 -10.99 -6.93 1.08
C GLY A 129 -10.58 -8.35 1.47
N LEU A 130 -11.50 -9.31 1.36
CA LEU A 130 -11.20 -10.74 1.57
C LEU A 130 -10.17 -11.26 0.57
N GLY A 131 -10.30 -10.91 -0.71
CA GLY A 131 -9.34 -11.30 -1.74
C GLY A 131 -7.92 -10.83 -1.43
N LEU A 132 -7.76 -9.60 -0.94
CA LEU A 132 -6.48 -9.03 -0.55
C LEU A 132 -5.91 -9.69 0.72
N LEU A 133 -6.75 -9.99 1.72
CA LEU A 133 -6.34 -10.75 2.90
C LEU A 133 -5.81 -12.14 2.52
N LEU A 134 -6.56 -12.86 1.69
CA LEU A 134 -6.19 -14.20 1.22
C LEU A 134 -4.91 -14.17 0.37
N LEU A 135 -4.80 -13.19 -0.54
CA LEU A 135 -3.60 -13.00 -1.35
C LEU A 135 -2.38 -12.75 -0.47
N GLY A 136 -2.50 -11.86 0.51
CA GLY A 136 -1.41 -11.53 1.41
C GLY A 136 -1.00 -12.71 2.30
N ALA A 137 -1.97 -13.42 2.88
CA ALA A 137 -1.72 -14.66 3.62
C ALA A 137 -1.04 -15.73 2.74
N GLY A 138 -1.45 -15.85 1.48
CA GLY A 138 -0.85 -16.74 0.49
C GLY A 138 0.64 -16.48 0.27
N PHE A 139 1.07 -15.21 0.24
CA PHE A 139 2.50 -14.88 0.14
C PHE A 139 3.32 -15.33 1.34
N PHE A 140 2.76 -15.27 2.56
CA PHE A 140 3.44 -15.77 3.77
C PHE A 140 3.52 -17.30 3.79
N VAL A 141 2.43 -18.00 3.44
CA VAL A 141 2.42 -19.47 3.37
C VAL A 141 3.37 -20.00 2.30
N SER A 142 3.42 -19.36 1.14
CA SER A 142 4.36 -19.71 0.07
C SER A 142 5.82 -19.58 0.52
N MET A 143 6.14 -18.54 1.29
CA MET A 143 7.48 -18.34 1.83
C MET A 143 7.87 -19.43 2.85
N ALA A 144 6.95 -19.80 3.74
CA ALA A 144 7.18 -20.86 4.73
C ALA A 144 7.53 -22.20 4.05
N LYS A 145 6.79 -22.56 2.99
CA LYS A 145 7.07 -23.77 2.21
C LYS A 145 8.45 -23.76 1.56
N VAL A 146 8.86 -22.62 0.98
CA VAL A 146 10.20 -22.49 0.37
C VAL A 146 11.30 -22.70 1.41
N TRP A 147 11.13 -22.14 2.60
CA TRP A 147 12.11 -22.28 3.68
C TRP A 147 12.20 -23.75 4.16
N GLU A 148 11.07 -24.41 4.36
CA GLU A 148 11.01 -25.82 4.77
C GLU A 148 11.70 -26.74 3.75
N THR A 149 11.42 -26.56 2.45
CA THR A 149 12.07 -27.32 1.37
C THR A 149 13.57 -27.06 1.34
N GLY A 150 14.01 -25.80 1.46
CA GLY A 150 15.43 -25.44 1.47
C GLY A 150 16.18 -26.06 2.66
N PHE A 151 15.58 -26.06 3.84
CA PHE A 151 16.14 -26.69 5.04
C PHE A 151 16.33 -28.20 4.86
N ARG A 152 15.31 -28.90 4.33
CA ARG A 152 15.37 -30.34 4.04
C ARG A 152 16.50 -30.70 3.06
N LEU A 153 16.64 -29.93 1.98
CA LEU A 153 17.72 -30.14 0.99
C LEU A 153 19.11 -29.90 1.59
N GLY A 154 19.24 -28.89 2.47
CA GLY A 154 20.48 -28.61 3.19
C GLY A 154 20.89 -29.75 4.13
N LEU A 155 19.93 -30.35 4.84
CA LEU A 155 20.17 -31.51 5.69
C LEU A 155 20.60 -32.74 4.87
N GLN A 156 19.93 -33.02 3.75
CA GLN A 156 20.29 -34.14 2.86
C GLN A 156 21.71 -34.02 2.28
N LYS A 157 22.15 -32.81 1.92
CA LYS A 157 23.54 -32.60 1.47
C LYS A 157 24.57 -32.88 2.57
N ARG A 158 24.27 -32.49 3.82
CA ARG A 158 25.19 -32.69 4.95
C ARG A 158 25.34 -34.18 5.29
N THR A 159 24.25 -34.92 5.36
CA THR A 159 24.28 -36.37 5.59
C THR A 159 24.97 -37.14 4.46
N ALA A 160 24.80 -36.72 3.20
CA ALA A 160 25.49 -37.33 2.07
C ALA A 160 27.01 -37.03 2.03
N SER A 161 27.45 -35.93 2.66
CA SER A 161 28.88 -35.56 2.73
C SER A 161 29.63 -36.22 3.89
N SER A 162 28.92 -36.65 4.95
CA SER A 162 29.53 -37.33 6.10
C SER A 162 29.62 -38.86 5.93
N SER A 163 29.09 -39.40 4.84
CA SER A 163 29.10 -40.83 4.52
C SER A 163 30.14 -41.22 3.45
N ARG A 164 31.14 -40.36 3.21
CA ARG A 164 32.32 -40.61 2.38
C ARG A 164 33.56 -40.41 3.22
#